data_AF-A0A0Q3KSC3-F1
#
_entry.id   AF-A0A0Q3KSC3-F1
#
_cell.length_a   1.000
_cell.length_b   1.000
_cell.length_c   1.000
_cell.angle_alpha   90.00
_cell.angle_beta   90.00
_cell.angle_gamma   90.00
#
_symmetry.space_group_name_H-M   'P 1'
#
loop_
_entity.id
_entity.type
_entity.pdbx_description
1 polymer ?
#
loop_
_entity_poly.entity_id
_entity_poly.type
_entity_poly.pdbx_seq_one_letter_code
_entity_poly.pdbx_strand_id
1 'polypeptide(L)'
;MIIDFQYSFVFLFILIAALLFSLPLFSFLDERDDKLRNNSMDSLRGFLAIFVIFTHTVAMFYLFKEDSWKNPNVKIGYLAGVGVSMFFMLTGYLFWLKLKYSENPNWSKLYVKRILRIVPLIYFQTIACIITILIITNFNF
;
A
#
# COMPACT_ATOMS: atom_id res chain seq x y z
N MET A 1 22.72 -12.31 -1.45
CA MET A 1 22.26 -12.86 -2.74
C MET A 1 20.75 -13.05 -2.82
N ILE A 2 20.12 -13.92 -2.01
CA ILE A 2 18.65 -14.14 -2.08
C ILE A 2 17.84 -12.89 -1.68
N ILE A 3 18.29 -12.19 -0.64
CA ILE A 3 17.67 -10.94 -0.18
C ILE A 3 17.82 -9.83 -1.24
N ASP A 4 18.96 -9.76 -1.93
CA ASP A 4 19.19 -8.78 -3.00
C ASP A 4 18.25 -9.02 -4.19
N PHE A 5 18.06 -10.30 -4.55
CA PHE A 5 17.09 -10.70 -5.57
C PHE A 5 15.65 -10.32 -5.19
N GLN A 6 15.29 -10.46 -3.92
CA GLN A 6 13.97 -10.06 -3.43
C GLN A 6 13.74 -8.55 -3.54
N TYR A 7 14.74 -7.73 -3.20
CA TYR A 7 14.65 -6.28 -3.39
C TYR A 7 14.45 -5.89 -4.84
N SER A 8 15.18 -6.53 -5.76
CA SER A 8 15.02 -6.30 -7.20
C SER A 8 13.62 -6.69 -7.69
N PHE A 9 13.05 -7.78 -7.18
CA PHE A 9 11.68 -8.20 -7.52
C PHE A 9 10.62 -7.20 -7.04
N VAL A 10 10.73 -6.72 -5.80
CA VAL A 10 9.83 -5.69 -5.26
C VAL A 10 9.93 -4.40 -6.06
N PHE A 11 11.16 -3.97 -6.39
CA PHE A 11 11.38 -2.78 -7.20
C PHE A 11 10.76 -2.92 -8.60
N LEU A 12 10.97 -4.07 -9.25
CA LEU A 12 10.38 -4.38 -10.55
C LEU A 12 8.85 -4.36 -10.48
N PHE A 13 8.25 -4.96 -9.44
CA PHE A 13 6.79 -4.96 -9.26
C PHE A 13 6.23 -3.55 -9.09
N ILE A 14 6.90 -2.69 -8.30
CA ILE A 14 6.52 -1.29 -8.12
C ILE A 14 6.61 -0.54 -9.46
N LEU A 15 7.67 -0.78 -10.24
CA LEU A 15 7.86 -0.12 -11.54
C LEU A 15 6.82 -0.57 -12.56
N ILE A 16 6.53 -1.87 -12.63
CA ILE A 16 5.45 -2.42 -13.46
C ILE A 16 4.11 -1.83 -13.05
N ALA A 17 3.80 -1.79 -11.74
CA ALA A 17 2.57 -1.18 -11.25
C ALA A 17 2.49 0.30 -11.66
N ALA A 18 3.56 1.08 -11.49
CA ALA A 18 3.59 2.48 -11.90
C ALA A 18 3.34 2.66 -13.40
N LEU A 19 3.94 1.83 -14.25
CA LEU A 19 3.72 1.86 -15.70
C LEU A 19 2.29 1.45 -16.07
N LEU A 20 1.78 0.37 -15.46
CA LEU A 20 0.42 -0.11 -15.69
C LEU A 20 -0.62 0.96 -15.32
N PHE A 21 -0.49 1.58 -14.15
CA PHE A 21 -1.40 2.64 -13.70
C PHE A 21 -1.22 3.97 -14.45
N SER A 22 -0.10 4.15 -15.18
CA SER A 22 0.08 5.29 -16.09
C SER A 22 -0.60 5.11 -17.44
N LEU A 23 -1.15 3.92 -17.74
CA LEU A 23 -1.88 3.67 -18.98
C LEU A 23 -3.23 4.41 -18.99
N PRO A 24 -3.70 4.88 -20.16
CA PRO A 24 -4.97 5.61 -20.28
C PRO A 24 -6.19 4.79 -19.87
N LEU A 25 -6.06 3.46 -19.79
CA LEU A 25 -7.06 2.54 -19.28
C LEU A 25 -7.51 2.88 -17.85
N PHE A 26 -6.62 3.46 -17.04
CA PHE A 26 -6.90 3.84 -15.65
C PHE A 26 -7.29 5.30 -15.48
N SER A 27 -7.52 6.05 -16.56
CA SER A 27 -7.94 7.47 -16.52
C SER A 27 -9.32 7.72 -15.88
N PHE A 28 -10.06 6.66 -15.57
CA PHE A 28 -11.29 6.73 -14.77
C PHE A 28 -11.01 6.87 -13.26
N LEU A 29 -9.82 6.46 -12.80
CA LEU A 29 -9.37 6.60 -11.41
C LEU A 29 -8.84 8.01 -11.11
N ASP A 30 -8.43 8.74 -12.16
CA ASP A 30 -8.04 10.14 -12.05
C ASP A 30 -9.28 11.00 -11.75
N GLU A 31 -9.46 11.34 -10.47
CA GLU A 31 -10.43 12.39 -10.07
C GLU A 31 -9.95 13.72 -10.67
N ARG A 32 -10.71 14.27 -11.64
CA ARG A 32 -10.28 15.42 -12.46
C ARG A 32 -10.56 16.79 -11.83
N ASP A 33 -11.37 16.87 -10.76
CA ASP A 33 -12.03 18.13 -10.39
C ASP A 33 -12.25 18.38 -8.88
N ASP A 34 -11.35 17.90 -8.01
CA ASP A 34 -11.37 18.31 -6.60
C ASP A 34 -10.44 19.52 -6.39
N LYS A 35 -10.99 20.74 -6.32
CA LYS A 35 -10.24 21.97 -5.98
C LYS A 35 -9.50 21.90 -4.64
N LEU A 36 -9.91 20.98 -3.77
CA LEU A 36 -9.30 20.71 -2.46
C LEU A 36 -8.29 19.56 -2.49
N ARG A 37 -8.02 18.94 -3.66
CA ARG A 37 -7.04 17.85 -3.77
C ARG A 37 -5.63 18.42 -3.85
N ASN A 38 -4.78 17.95 -2.95
CA ASN A 38 -3.36 18.27 -2.96
C ASN A 38 -2.58 17.10 -3.57
N ASN A 39 -2.40 17.14 -4.90
CA ASN A 39 -1.67 16.11 -5.63
C ASN A 39 -0.27 15.86 -5.05
N SER A 40 0.45 16.90 -4.65
CA SER A 40 1.81 16.76 -4.09
C SER A 40 1.82 15.95 -2.79
N MET A 41 0.84 16.18 -1.91
CA MET A 41 0.68 15.40 -0.68
C MET A 41 0.20 13.97 -0.95
N ASP A 42 -0.64 13.77 -1.96
CA ASP A 42 -1.09 12.45 -2.37
C ASP A 42 0.05 11.61 -2.96
N SER A 43 0.88 12.20 -3.82
CA SER A 43 2.10 11.58 -4.36
C SER A 43 3.13 11.28 -3.27
N LEU A 44 3.33 12.19 -2.31
CA LEU A 44 4.23 11.97 -1.18
C LEU A 44 3.80 10.78 -0.34
N ARG A 45 2.49 10.61 -0.08
CA ARG A 45 1.97 9.42 0.59
C ARG A 45 2.24 8.14 -0.20
N GLY A 46 2.08 8.18 -1.52
CA GLY A 46 2.44 7.07 -2.40
C GLY A 46 3.92 6.70 -2.29
N PHE A 47 4.81 7.71 -2.30
CA PHE A 47 6.24 7.51 -2.13
C PHE A 47 6.59 6.92 -0.75
N LEU A 48 6.01 7.42 0.33
CA LEU A 48 6.24 6.90 1.68
C LEU A 48 5.75 5.46 1.84
N ALA A 49 4.65 5.09 1.18
CA ALA A 49 4.12 3.72 1.21
C ALA A 49 5.11 2.70 0.61
N ILE A 50 5.97 3.11 -0.32
CA ILE A 50 7.01 2.23 -0.88
C ILE A 50 7.97 1.76 0.23
N PHE A 51 8.38 2.64 1.15
CA PHE A 51 9.28 2.27 2.27
C PHE A 51 8.64 1.22 3.19
N VAL A 52 7.33 1.32 3.38
CA VAL A 52 6.54 0.39 4.19
C VAL A 52 6.46 -0.98 3.51
N ILE A 53 6.19 -1.01 2.20
CA ILE A 53 6.14 -2.24 1.39
C ILE A 53 7.49 -2.97 1.42
N PHE A 54 8.60 -2.26 1.18
CA PHE A 54 9.94 -2.86 1.22
C PHE A 54 10.21 -3.54 2.55
N THR A 55 9.90 -2.87 3.66
CA THR A 55 10.18 -3.41 4.99
C THR A 55 9.30 -4.63 5.31
N HIS A 56 7.99 -4.57 5.04
CA HIS A 56 7.11 -5.72 5.27
C HIS A 56 7.46 -6.91 4.39
N THR A 57 7.92 -6.67 3.16
CA THR A 57 8.33 -7.75 2.26
C THR A 57 9.55 -8.48 2.82
N VAL A 58 10.54 -7.75 3.35
CA VAL A 58 11.71 -8.39 3.97
C VAL A 58 11.36 -9.08 5.29
N ALA A 59 10.53 -8.46 6.13
CA ALA A 59 10.07 -9.08 7.37
C ALA A 59 9.32 -10.39 7.09
N MET A 60 8.49 -10.40 6.04
CA MET A 60 7.78 -11.59 5.57
C MET A 60 8.73 -12.66 5.02
N PHE A 61 9.82 -12.28 4.35
CA PHE A 61 10.85 -13.24 3.94
C PHE A 61 11.53 -13.91 5.13
N TYR A 62 11.91 -13.14 6.15
CA TYR A 62 12.47 -13.73 7.38
C TYR A 62 11.45 -14.61 8.10
N LEU A 63 10.17 -14.22 8.11
CA LEU A 63 9.11 -15.04 8.67
C LEU A 63 9.02 -16.40 7.96
N PHE A 64 9.05 -16.44 6.63
CA PHE A 64 8.92 -17.70 5.89
C PHE A 64 10.20 -18.53 5.83
N LYS A 65 11.38 -17.90 5.95
CA LYS A 65 12.67 -18.60 5.83
C LYS A 65 13.27 -19.01 7.16
N GLU A 66 13.06 -18.21 8.19
CA GLU A 66 13.69 -18.36 9.51
C GLU A 66 12.66 -18.47 10.63
N ASP A 67 11.37 -18.66 10.32
CA ASP A 67 10.25 -18.76 11.26
C ASP A 67 10.23 -17.65 12.32
N SER A 68 10.77 -16.47 11.98
CA SER A 68 10.94 -15.38 12.92
C SER A 68 10.65 -14.04 12.28
N TRP A 69 9.80 -13.26 12.96
CA TRP A 69 9.53 -11.88 12.58
C TRP A 69 10.70 -10.99 12.99
N LYS A 70 11.59 -10.74 12.04
CA LYS A 70 12.76 -9.88 12.24
C LYS A 70 12.64 -8.62 11.40
N ASN A 71 12.97 -7.49 12.01
CA ASN A 71 13.14 -6.26 11.26
C ASN A 71 14.36 -6.44 10.33
N PRO A 72 14.29 -6.07 9.04
CA PRO A 72 15.51 -5.90 8.25
C PRO A 72 16.53 -5.02 8.96
N ASN A 73 17.78 -5.09 8.52
CA ASN A 73 18.92 -4.27 8.99
C ASN A 73 18.47 -2.89 9.48
N VAL A 74 19.02 -2.44 10.62
CA VAL A 74 18.65 -1.23 11.37
C VAL A 74 18.31 -0.03 10.47
N LYS A 75 19.07 0.19 9.39
CA LYS A 75 18.84 1.29 8.41
C LYS A 75 17.47 1.22 7.73
N ILE A 76 17.02 0.04 7.31
CA ILE A 76 15.72 -0.18 6.65
C ILE A 76 14.58 -0.09 7.67
N GLY A 77 14.80 -0.59 8.88
CA GLY A 77 13.83 -0.42 9.98
C GLY A 77 13.51 1.05 10.26
N TYR A 78 14.51 1.95 10.21
CA TYR A 78 14.28 3.39 10.34
C TYR A 78 13.49 3.97 9.16
N LEU A 79 13.75 3.55 7.93
CA LEU A 79 12.97 3.98 6.76
C LEU A 79 11.50 3.60 6.90
N ALA A 80 11.22 2.41 7.44
CA ALA A 80 9.86 1.97 7.76
C ALA A 80 9.21 2.88 8.80
N GLY A 81 9.88 3.10 9.94
CA GLY A 81 9.36 3.92 11.02
C GLY A 81 9.05 5.35 10.58
N VAL A 82 9.99 5.97 9.85
CA VAL A 82 9.81 7.32 9.28
C VAL A 82 8.71 7.33 8.23
N GLY A 83 8.71 6.34 7.32
CA GLY A 83 7.72 6.20 6.25
C GLY A 83 6.30 6.12 6.78
N VAL A 84 6.04 5.18 7.70
CA VAL A 84 4.75 4.98 8.34
C VAL A 84 4.32 6.23 9.13
N SER A 85 5.22 6.82 9.92
CA SER A 85 4.90 7.98 10.75
C SER A 85 4.49 9.18 9.89
N MET A 86 5.29 9.52 8.87
CA MET A 86 4.94 10.61 7.95
C MET A 86 3.66 10.30 7.17
N PHE A 87 3.46 9.06 6.73
CA PHE A 87 2.25 8.67 6.01
C PHE A 87 0.98 8.93 6.83
N PHE A 88 0.99 8.56 8.10
CA PHE A 88 -0.14 8.82 9.01
C PHE A 88 -0.29 10.30 9.35
N MET A 89 0.80 11.03 9.58
CA MET A 89 0.75 12.49 9.81
C MET A 89 0.13 13.23 8.63
N LEU A 90 0.56 12.93 7.39
CA LEU A 90 0.01 13.53 6.18
C LEU A 90 -1.47 13.18 5.98
N THR A 91 -1.84 11.93 6.27
CA THR A 91 -3.25 11.51 6.18
C THR A 91 -4.12 12.24 7.20
N GLY A 92 -3.62 12.41 8.43
CA GLY A 92 -4.30 13.20 9.47
C GLY A 92 -4.44 14.67 9.06
N TYR A 93 -3.37 15.27 8.52
CA TYR A 93 -3.38 16.65 8.03
C TYR A 93 -4.43 16.86 6.92
N LEU A 94 -4.47 15.99 5.91
CA LEU A 94 -5.46 16.09 4.83
C LEU A 94 -6.90 15.88 5.34
N PHE A 95 -7.08 14.99 6.29
CA PHE A 95 -8.39 14.78 6.92
C PHE A 95 -8.83 16.02 7.72
N TRP A 96 -7.91 16.63 8.47
CA TRP A 96 -8.16 17.86 9.21
C TRP A 96 -8.54 19.02 8.28
N LEU A 97 -7.82 19.20 7.16
CA LEU A 97 -8.18 20.22 6.16
C LEU A 97 -9.59 19.98 5.60
N LYS A 98 -9.93 18.73 5.26
CA LYS A 98 -11.28 18.40 4.77
C LYS A 98 -12.36 18.73 5.79
N LEU A 99 -12.10 18.52 7.08
CA LEU A 99 -13.05 18.86 8.14
C LEU A 99 -13.17 20.38 8.33
N LYS A 100 -12.03 21.10 8.37
CA LYS A 100 -11.99 22.55 8.58
C LYS A 100 -12.73 23.35 7.50
N TYR A 101 -12.65 22.90 6.24
CA TYR A 101 -13.25 23.58 5.09
C TYR A 101 -14.59 22.98 4.65
N SER A 102 -15.13 21.99 5.37
CA SER A 102 -16.44 21.41 5.08
C SER A 102 -17.50 22.00 5.99
N GLU A 103 -18.52 22.64 5.41
CA GLU A 103 -19.66 23.17 6.16
C GLU A 103 -20.53 22.07 6.79
N ASN A 104 -20.64 20.91 6.13
CA ASN A 104 -21.38 19.74 6.60
C ASN A 104 -20.67 18.44 6.19
N PRO A 105 -19.77 17.89 7.03
CA PRO A 105 -19.02 16.68 6.71
C PRO A 105 -19.94 15.46 6.64
N ASN A 106 -20.06 14.84 5.47
CA ASN A 106 -20.79 13.60 5.30
C ASN A 106 -19.92 12.39 5.69
N TRP A 107 -20.04 11.98 6.95
CA TRP A 107 -19.31 10.84 7.53
C TRP A 107 -19.59 9.53 6.80
N SER A 108 -20.85 9.26 6.45
CA SER A 108 -21.24 8.03 5.74
C SER A 108 -20.49 7.91 4.40
N LYS A 109 -20.50 8.97 3.59
CA LYS A 109 -19.79 9.01 2.30
C LYS A 109 -18.29 8.75 2.46
N LEU A 110 -17.68 9.23 3.55
CA LEU A 110 -16.27 9.02 3.84
C LEU A 110 -15.95 7.54 4.13
N TYR A 111 -16.73 6.90 5.00
CA TYR A 111 -16.50 5.49 5.33
C TYR A 111 -16.82 4.56 4.14
N VAL A 112 -17.90 4.82 3.41
CA VAL A 112 -18.26 4.04 2.21
C VAL A 112 -17.14 4.10 1.17
N LYS A 113 -16.58 5.28 0.86
CA LYS A 113 -15.43 5.41 -0.07
C LYS A 113 -14.22 4.57 0.38
N ARG A 114 -13.95 4.47 1.69
CA ARG A 114 -12.83 3.69 2.23
C ARG A 114 -13.09 2.19 2.16
N ILE A 115 -14.29 1.76 2.52
CA ILE A 115 -14.71 0.36 2.46
C ILE A 115 -14.63 -0.13 1.02
N LEU A 116 -15.21 0.61 0.07
CA LEU A 116 -15.18 0.26 -1.35
C LEU A 116 -13.76 0.21 -1.95
N ARG A 117 -12.78 0.86 -1.32
CA ARG A 117 -11.37 0.81 -1.75
C ARG A 117 -10.60 -0.36 -1.13
N ILE A 118 -10.80 -0.63 0.17
CA ILE A 118 -9.99 -1.61 0.93
C ILE A 118 -10.56 -3.02 0.77
N VAL A 119 -11.88 -3.16 0.90
CA VAL A 119 -12.54 -4.46 1.00
C VAL A 119 -12.38 -5.32 -0.26
N PRO A 120 -12.56 -4.80 -1.49
CA PRO A 120 -12.37 -5.62 -2.70
C PRO A 120 -10.95 -6.16 -2.83
N LEU A 121 -9.94 -5.35 -2.47
CA LEU A 121 -8.55 -5.76 -2.51
C LEU A 121 -8.22 -6.84 -1.48
N ILE A 122 -8.80 -6.75 -0.27
CA ILE A 122 -8.64 -7.80 0.74
C ILE A 122 -9.22 -9.12 0.25
N TYR A 123 -10.48 -9.12 -0.22
CA TYR A 123 -11.09 -10.35 -0.72
C TYR A 123 -10.33 -10.94 -1.90
N PHE A 124 -9.92 -10.11 -2.86
CA PHE A 124 -9.10 -10.55 -3.99
C PHE A 124 -7.79 -11.20 -3.51
N GLN A 125 -7.05 -10.55 -2.61
CA GLN A 125 -5.80 -11.08 -2.08
C GLN A 125 -6.01 -12.40 -1.32
N THR A 126 -7.03 -12.48 -0.46
CA THR A 126 -7.32 -13.69 0.31
C THR A 126 -7.67 -14.86 -0.61
N ILE A 127 -8.53 -14.63 -1.62
CA ILE A 127 -8.89 -15.66 -2.61
C ILE A 127 -7.65 -16.11 -3.38
N ALA A 128 -6.81 -15.18 -3.85
CA ALA A 128 -5.57 -15.50 -4.53
C ALA A 128 -4.62 -16.35 -3.66
N CYS A 129 -4.49 -16.02 -2.37
CA CYS A 129 -3.72 -16.83 -1.42
C CYS A 129 -4.28 -18.24 -1.29
N ILE A 130 -5.59 -18.39 -1.11
CA ILE A 130 -6.25 -19.71 -0.97
C ILE A 130 -6.03 -20.56 -2.23
N ILE A 131 -6.24 -19.98 -3.41
CA ILE A 131 -6.00 -20.66 -4.69
C ILE A 131 -4.54 -21.09 -4.82
N THR A 132 -3.60 -20.22 -4.45
CA THR A 132 -2.16 -20.53 -4.48
C THR A 132 -1.83 -21.72 -3.58
N ILE A 133 -2.37 -21.74 -2.35
CA ILE A 133 -2.18 -22.85 -1.42
C ILE A 133 -2.77 -24.15 -1.99
N LEU A 134 -4.00 -24.11 -2.53
CA LEU A 134 -4.65 -25.26 -3.14
C LEU A 134 -3.82 -25.89 -4.28
N ILE A 135 -3.27 -25.04 -5.14
CA ILE A 135 -2.41 -25.46 -6.26
C ILE A 135 -1.12 -26.10 -5.73
N ILE A 136 -0.44 -25.48 -4.77
CA ILE A 136 0.82 -25.99 -4.21
C ILE A 136 0.61 -27.34 -3.51
N THR A 137 -0.49 -27.47 -2.76
CA THR A 137 -0.81 -28.67 -1.98
C THR A 137 -1.46 -29.79 -2.82
N ASN A 138 -1.69 -29.58 -4.12
CA ASN A 138 -2.42 -30.52 -5.00
C ASN A 138 -3.76 -30.97 -4.39
N PHE A 139 -4.45 -30.07 -3.68
CA PHE A 139 -5.73 -30.34 -3.00
C PHE A 139 -5.71 -31.41 -1.88
N ASN A 140 -4.52 -31.86 -1.42
CA ASN A 140 -4.41 -32.82 -0.31
C ASN A 140 -4.36 -32.09 1.04
N PHE A 141 -5.52 -31.95 1.69
CA PHE A 141 -5.65 -31.37 3.03
C PHE A 141 -5.59 -32.41 4.15
#